data_AF-A0A2E0FIM4-F1
#
_entry.id   AF-A0A2E0FIM4-F1
#
_cell.length_a   1.000
_cell.length_b   1.000
_cell.length_c   1.000
_cell.angle_alpha   90.00
_cell.angle_beta   90.00
_cell.angle_gamma   90.00
#
_symmetry.space_group_name_H-M   'P 1'
#
loop_
_entity.id
_entity.type
_entity.pdbx_description
1 polymer ?
#
loop_
_entity_poly.entity_id
_entity_poly.type
_entity_poly.pdbx_seq_one_letter_code
_entity_poly.pdbx_strand_id
1 'polypeptide(L)'
;MNSSKIMVANPGKNAVYGMKNRAYRVSRGGMRPTSASCIITDEYGDKKLVGKCHRAEWFRLNGVAATNPPNDRSYGIFATGNGMEDYFQEIWKDQGILMAGNVVNYGAIDTHPDVVISGESDIIVWDHDIDAEGKITAIHRDRAIGIEMKTCRGHFAKKEIFGIGNKMYPMGKPKMEHIMQAAMYLMMREKHEKHYGVTIDHYLIFYFAVDTGEYTQFKITLSNGYDGEVIVETMDGKPVEPDVAYQLIAGKTLNAWSDLTTDNIMARYEELLKKLKDANPPDRDYQLRYDEATVKKLMDKDGLSKTKYNQWLKNPMAEVGDWQCSYCDFKSHCYPVSVFTLDVEDGVLTLDEAMRELGYEN
;
A
#
# COMPACT_ATOMS: atom_id res chain seq x y z
N MET A 1 29.04 38.92 -15.38
CA MET A 1 27.62 39.23 -15.63
C MET A 1 26.85 37.92 -15.60
N ASN A 2 26.14 37.66 -14.50
CA ASN A 2 25.24 36.49 -14.44
C ASN A 2 24.09 36.75 -15.40
N SER A 3 24.08 35.99 -16.51
CA SER A 3 22.88 35.83 -17.31
C SER A 3 21.79 35.30 -16.39
N SER A 4 20.90 36.19 -15.94
CA SER A 4 19.65 35.80 -15.32
C SER A 4 18.93 34.99 -16.39
N LYS A 5 19.00 33.65 -16.29
CA LYS A 5 18.19 32.76 -17.12
C LYS A 5 16.77 33.27 -17.02
N ILE A 6 16.25 33.79 -18.12
CA ILE A 6 14.83 34.13 -18.25
C ILE A 6 14.10 32.82 -17.95
N MET A 7 13.50 32.74 -16.76
CA MET A 7 12.67 31.60 -16.41
C MET A 7 11.40 31.72 -17.23
N VAL A 8 11.37 30.99 -18.35
CA VAL A 8 10.18 30.83 -19.18
C VAL A 8 9.05 30.28 -18.29
N ALA A 9 7.83 30.77 -18.48
CA ALA A 9 6.66 30.28 -17.76
C ALA A 9 6.56 28.74 -17.89
N ASN A 10 6.60 28.03 -16.76
CA ASN A 10 6.43 26.58 -16.71
C ASN A 10 5.28 26.26 -15.74
N PRO A 11 4.03 26.20 -16.26
CA PRO A 11 2.84 25.94 -15.46
C PRO A 11 2.90 24.60 -14.73
N GLY A 12 3.50 23.55 -15.32
CA GLY A 12 3.64 22.24 -14.68
C GLY A 12 4.54 22.31 -13.44
N LYS A 13 5.70 22.96 -13.54
CA LYS A 13 6.59 23.17 -12.39
C LYS A 13 5.94 24.04 -11.31
N ASN A 14 5.16 25.06 -11.71
CA ASN A 14 4.41 25.89 -10.78
C ASN A 14 3.33 25.09 -10.03
N ALA A 15 2.58 24.22 -10.72
CA ALA A 15 1.57 23.35 -10.11
C ALA A 15 2.19 22.35 -9.12
N VAL A 16 3.30 21.71 -9.50
CA VAL A 16 4.03 20.79 -8.60
C VAL A 16 4.59 21.54 -7.38
N TYR A 17 5.12 22.75 -7.57
CA TYR A 17 5.54 23.60 -6.46
C TYR A 17 4.37 23.92 -5.53
N GLY A 18 3.21 24.28 -6.08
CA GLY A 18 1.98 24.49 -5.31
C GLY A 18 1.57 23.26 -4.53
N MET A 19 1.64 22.07 -5.13
CA MET A 19 1.33 20.81 -4.45
C MET A 19 2.32 20.47 -3.35
N LYS A 20 3.62 20.69 -3.55
CA LYS A 20 4.66 20.47 -2.53
C LYS A 20 4.45 21.33 -1.29
N ASN A 21 4.01 22.57 -1.49
CA ASN A 21 3.91 23.58 -0.44
C ASN A 21 2.46 23.85 -0.01
N ARG A 22 1.48 23.10 -0.52
CA ARG A 22 0.10 23.21 -0.02
C ARG A 22 0.06 22.72 1.42
N ALA A 23 -0.86 23.28 2.21
CA ALA A 23 -1.23 22.66 3.47
C ALA A 23 -1.82 21.28 3.17
N TYR A 24 -1.01 20.23 3.29
CA TYR A 24 -1.53 18.87 3.31
C TYR A 24 -2.43 18.71 4.53
N ARG A 25 -3.46 17.85 4.43
CA ARG A 25 -4.15 17.36 5.62
C ARG A 25 -3.10 16.66 6.47
N VAL A 26 -2.73 17.29 7.58
CA VAL A 26 -1.68 16.80 8.47
C VAL A 26 -2.31 15.70 9.31
N SER A 27 -1.64 14.54 9.37
CA SER A 27 -2.02 13.47 10.31
C SER A 27 -2.17 14.06 11.71
N ARG A 28 -3.23 13.65 12.43
CA ARG A 28 -3.53 14.14 13.78
C ARG A 28 -2.64 13.50 14.86
N GLY A 29 -1.49 12.96 14.46
CA GLY A 29 -0.65 12.08 15.29
C GLY A 29 -1.18 10.63 15.33
N GLY A 30 -0.32 9.68 15.66
CA GLY A 30 -0.66 8.26 15.74
C GLY A 30 -0.26 7.41 14.52
N MET A 31 -0.75 6.18 14.51
CA MET A 31 -0.53 5.19 13.46
C MET A 31 -1.45 5.45 12.28
N ARG A 32 -1.01 5.10 11.06
CA ARG A 32 -1.79 5.32 9.83
C ARG A 32 -2.27 3.99 9.28
N PRO A 33 -3.53 3.86 8.83
CA PRO A 33 -4.01 2.66 8.13
C PRO A 33 -3.16 2.29 6.90
N THR A 34 -2.66 3.28 6.17
CA THR A 34 -1.71 3.11 5.05
C THR A 34 -0.33 2.60 5.47
N SER A 35 -0.05 2.59 6.78
CA SER A 35 1.17 2.07 7.40
C SER A 35 0.97 0.69 8.03
N ALA A 36 -0.17 0.04 7.79
CA ALA A 36 -0.42 -1.31 8.26
C ALA A 36 0.60 -2.30 7.67
N SER A 37 0.96 -3.29 8.50
CA SER A 37 1.72 -4.46 8.08
C SER A 37 1.23 -5.70 8.80
N CYS A 38 1.50 -6.86 8.23
CA CYS A 38 1.07 -8.15 8.76
C CYS A 38 2.04 -9.24 8.32
N ILE A 39 2.29 -10.22 9.18
CA ILE A 39 2.93 -11.47 8.78
C ILE A 39 1.80 -12.42 8.36
N ILE A 40 1.79 -12.79 7.08
CA ILE A 40 0.82 -13.74 6.53
C ILE A 40 1.50 -15.07 6.21
N THR A 41 0.71 -16.11 6.00
CA THR A 41 1.15 -17.30 5.27
C THR A 41 0.80 -17.11 3.80
N ASP A 42 1.80 -17.13 2.92
CA ASP A 42 1.63 -16.92 1.49
C ASP A 42 1.03 -18.15 0.78
N GLU A 43 0.78 -18.02 -0.52
CA GLU A 43 0.16 -19.06 -1.35
C GLU A 43 0.95 -20.38 -1.38
N TYR A 44 2.23 -20.34 -0.99
CA TYR A 44 3.14 -21.49 -0.92
C TYR A 44 3.33 -22.03 0.51
N GLY A 45 2.60 -21.51 1.50
CA GLY A 45 2.73 -21.92 2.90
C GLY A 45 3.88 -21.24 3.67
N ASP A 46 4.53 -20.23 3.09
CA ASP A 46 5.65 -19.53 3.74
C ASP A 46 5.17 -18.30 4.52
N LYS A 47 5.77 -18.09 5.70
CA LYS A 47 5.58 -16.84 6.43
C LYS A 47 6.22 -15.68 5.67
N LYS A 48 5.45 -14.62 5.45
CA LYS A 48 5.85 -13.45 4.69
C LYS A 48 5.32 -12.18 5.33
N LEU A 49 6.19 -11.20 5.51
CA LEU A 49 5.79 -9.86 5.89
C LEU A 49 5.22 -9.11 4.67
N VAL A 50 4.01 -8.56 4.82
CA VAL A 50 3.37 -7.66 3.86
C VAL A 50 3.05 -6.32 4.53
N GLY A 51 3.04 -5.23 3.76
CA GLY A 51 2.75 -3.89 4.28
C GLY A 51 3.95 -2.97 4.42
N LYS A 52 3.87 -2.03 5.36
CA LYS A 52 4.96 -1.06 5.62
C LYS A 52 6.02 -1.58 6.57
N CYS A 53 7.21 -1.02 6.38
CA CYS A 53 8.39 -1.25 7.20
C CYS A 53 8.29 -0.49 8.53
N HIS A 54 8.46 -1.18 9.65
CA HIS A 54 8.53 -0.56 10.98
C HIS A 54 9.69 0.42 11.11
N ARG A 55 10.84 0.16 10.48
CA ARG A 55 11.98 1.08 10.50
C ARG A 55 11.65 2.42 9.84
N ALA A 56 10.94 2.39 8.72
CA ALA A 56 10.49 3.60 8.03
C ALA A 56 9.46 4.38 8.88
N GLU A 57 8.51 3.67 9.48
CA GLU A 57 7.52 4.29 10.37
C GLU A 57 8.14 4.84 11.66
N TRP A 58 9.17 4.18 12.20
CA TRP A 58 9.93 4.67 13.35
C TRP A 58 10.59 6.02 13.03
N PHE A 59 11.25 6.15 11.86
CA PHE A 59 11.83 7.41 11.43
C PHE A 59 10.77 8.51 11.31
N ARG A 60 9.64 8.19 10.66
CA ARG A 60 8.51 9.12 10.49
C ARG A 60 7.96 9.61 11.83
N LEU A 61 7.71 8.69 12.77
CA LEU A 61 7.08 8.98 14.04
C LEU A 61 8.02 9.70 15.03
N ASN A 62 9.33 9.48 14.90
CA ASN A 62 10.35 10.23 15.64
C ASN A 62 10.74 11.57 14.99
N GLY A 63 10.06 11.99 13.91
CA GLY A 63 10.30 13.27 13.26
C GLY A 63 11.63 13.38 12.52
N VAL A 64 12.24 12.24 12.17
CA VAL A 64 13.46 12.21 11.36
C VAL A 64 13.13 12.74 9.96
N ALA A 65 13.95 13.65 9.45
CA ALA A 65 13.75 14.22 8.12
C ALA A 65 13.93 13.15 7.04
N ALA A 66 13.00 13.10 6.08
CA ALA A 66 13.10 12.23 4.92
C ALA A 66 14.34 12.60 4.07
N THR A 67 15.09 11.59 3.65
CA THR A 67 16.26 11.74 2.77
C THR A 67 15.91 11.64 1.30
N ASN A 68 14.82 10.94 0.98
CA ASN A 68 14.41 10.63 -0.38
C ASN A 68 12.94 11.02 -0.59
N PRO A 69 12.54 12.27 -0.32
CA PRO A 69 11.15 12.67 -0.43
C PRO A 69 10.61 12.52 -1.86
N PRO A 70 9.28 12.45 -2.04
CA PRO A 70 8.65 12.34 -3.35
C PRO A 70 9.19 13.38 -4.36
N ASN A 71 9.46 12.93 -5.58
CA ASN A 71 9.91 13.81 -6.67
C ASN A 71 8.71 14.40 -7.45
N ASP A 72 8.97 15.29 -8.41
CA ASP A 72 7.92 15.96 -9.20
C ASP A 72 6.98 14.96 -9.89
N ARG A 73 7.52 13.83 -10.37
CA ARG A 73 6.73 12.76 -10.97
C ARG A 73 5.78 12.13 -9.93
N SER A 74 6.25 11.87 -8.71
CA SER A 74 5.42 11.35 -7.62
C SER A 74 4.29 12.32 -7.27
N TYR A 75 4.56 13.63 -7.19
CA TYR A 75 3.51 14.63 -6.95
C TYR A 75 2.47 14.67 -8.09
N GLY A 76 2.91 14.50 -9.35
CA GLY A 76 1.98 14.35 -10.47
C GLY A 76 1.08 13.12 -10.35
N ILE A 77 1.60 12.00 -9.85
CA ILE A 77 0.80 10.78 -9.57
C ILE A 77 -0.22 11.05 -8.47
N PHE A 78 0.19 11.69 -7.37
CA PHE A 78 -0.72 12.05 -6.28
C PHE A 78 -1.83 12.99 -6.75
N ALA A 79 -1.50 13.97 -7.60
CA ALA A 79 -2.48 14.85 -8.21
C ALA A 79 -3.54 14.09 -9.02
N THR A 80 -3.12 13.11 -9.81
CA THR A 80 -4.05 12.26 -10.57
C THR A 80 -4.97 11.50 -9.63
N GLY A 81 -4.42 10.92 -8.55
CA GLY A 81 -5.21 10.20 -7.55
C GLY A 81 -6.30 11.07 -6.94
N ASN A 82 -5.90 12.21 -6.37
CA ASN A 82 -6.82 13.18 -5.76
C ASN A 82 -7.89 13.66 -6.76
N GLY A 83 -7.50 14.03 -7.98
CA GLY A 83 -8.45 14.53 -8.98
C GLY A 83 -9.48 13.49 -9.43
N MET A 84 -9.08 12.20 -9.52
CA MET A 84 -10.03 11.13 -9.80
C MET A 84 -10.99 10.91 -8.63
N GLU A 85 -10.50 11.02 -7.40
CA GLU A 85 -11.30 10.84 -6.17
C GLU A 85 -12.38 11.91 -6.09
N ASP A 86 -11.98 13.18 -6.21
CA ASP A 86 -12.86 14.34 -6.22
C ASP A 86 -13.93 14.20 -7.33
N TYR A 87 -13.53 13.73 -8.51
CA TYR A 87 -14.45 13.57 -9.64
C TYR A 87 -15.51 12.47 -9.42
N PHE A 88 -15.10 11.29 -8.93
CA PHE A 88 -16.06 10.21 -8.65
C PHE A 88 -16.99 10.56 -7.50
N GLN A 89 -16.50 11.28 -6.48
CA GLN A 89 -17.35 11.80 -5.41
C GLN A 89 -18.45 12.72 -5.96
N GLU A 90 -18.13 13.65 -6.86
CA GLU A 90 -19.14 14.52 -7.48
C GLU A 90 -20.15 13.72 -8.33
N ILE A 91 -19.72 12.69 -9.07
CA ILE A 91 -20.65 11.81 -9.81
C ILE A 91 -21.62 11.10 -8.85
N TRP A 92 -21.12 10.49 -7.78
CA TRP A 92 -21.97 9.78 -6.81
C TRP A 92 -22.89 10.73 -6.04
N LYS A 93 -22.47 11.97 -5.83
CA LYS A 93 -23.29 13.03 -5.25
C LYS A 93 -24.41 13.44 -6.17
N ASP A 94 -24.14 13.64 -7.46
CA ASP A 94 -25.15 13.96 -8.48
C ASP A 94 -26.17 12.82 -8.64
N GLN A 95 -25.74 11.57 -8.44
CA GLN A 95 -26.59 10.39 -8.40
C GLN A 95 -27.40 10.24 -7.08
N GLY A 96 -27.12 11.06 -6.07
CA GLY A 96 -27.81 11.04 -4.78
C GLY A 96 -27.39 9.90 -3.84
N ILE A 97 -26.26 9.24 -4.11
CA ILE A 97 -25.75 8.11 -3.31
C ILE A 97 -24.52 8.45 -2.47
N LEU A 98 -23.83 9.57 -2.71
CA LEU A 98 -22.75 10.00 -1.83
C LEU A 98 -23.31 10.36 -0.44
N MET A 99 -22.79 9.71 0.60
CA MET A 99 -23.12 10.04 1.99
C MET A 99 -22.05 10.96 2.58
N ALA A 100 -20.78 10.61 2.40
CA ALA A 100 -19.65 11.44 2.84
C ALA A 100 -18.40 11.12 2.02
N GLY A 101 -17.56 12.15 1.83
CA GLY A 101 -16.20 11.99 1.31
C GLY A 101 -15.19 12.39 2.39
N ASN A 102 -13.97 11.87 2.29
CA ASN A 102 -12.84 12.19 3.16
C ASN A 102 -13.18 12.04 4.66
N VAL A 103 -13.70 10.86 5.01
CA VAL A 103 -14.22 10.58 6.35
C VAL A 103 -13.08 10.34 7.33
N VAL A 104 -12.96 11.20 8.34
CA VAL A 104 -11.88 11.15 9.32
C VAL A 104 -12.04 9.94 10.24
N ASN A 105 -11.01 9.08 10.26
CA ASN A 105 -10.87 7.97 11.20
C ASN A 105 -9.80 8.32 12.22
N TYR A 106 -10.22 8.79 13.41
CA TYR A 106 -9.30 9.14 14.49
C TYR A 106 -9.73 8.53 15.82
N GLY A 107 -8.79 7.90 16.49
CA GLY A 107 -8.95 7.39 17.85
C GLY A 107 -8.33 6.02 18.05
N ALA A 108 -8.42 5.54 19.28
CA ALA A 108 -8.03 4.17 19.62
C ALA A 108 -8.99 3.16 18.98
N ILE A 109 -8.48 1.94 18.77
CA ILE A 109 -9.30 0.76 18.51
C ILE A 109 -9.73 0.19 19.85
N ASP A 110 -11.02 -0.12 20.02
CA ASP A 110 -11.58 -0.49 21.32
C ASP A 110 -10.90 -1.72 21.95
N THR A 111 -10.55 -2.71 21.13
CA THR A 111 -9.82 -3.91 21.57
C THR A 111 -8.31 -3.68 21.77
N HIS A 112 -7.77 -2.56 21.31
CA HIS A 112 -6.35 -2.20 21.38
C HIS A 112 -6.18 -0.71 21.73
N PRO A 113 -6.48 -0.31 22.98
CA PRO A 113 -6.60 1.10 23.37
C PRO A 113 -5.31 1.92 23.24
N ASP A 114 -4.15 1.25 23.27
CA ASP A 114 -2.84 1.90 23.10
C ASP A 114 -2.54 2.26 21.63
N VAL A 115 -3.25 1.64 20.68
CA VAL A 115 -3.07 1.89 19.25
C VAL A 115 -4.03 2.97 18.79
N VAL A 116 -3.55 4.22 18.76
CA VAL A 116 -4.28 5.36 18.21
C VAL A 116 -4.08 5.42 16.70
N ILE A 117 -5.16 5.27 15.95
CA ILE A 117 -5.19 5.39 14.50
C ILE A 117 -5.55 6.82 14.08
N SER A 118 -4.90 7.31 13.04
CA SER A 118 -5.20 8.54 12.31
C SER A 118 -5.19 8.25 10.81
N GLY A 119 -6.37 8.06 10.24
CA GLY A 119 -6.59 7.87 8.80
C GLY A 119 -7.78 8.64 8.30
N GLU A 120 -8.06 8.47 7.01
CA GLU A 120 -9.19 9.09 6.33
C GLU A 120 -9.71 8.10 5.29
N SER A 121 -10.95 7.64 5.43
CA SER A 121 -11.59 6.84 4.38
C SER A 121 -11.95 7.77 3.23
N ASP A 122 -11.71 7.32 2.00
CA ASP A 122 -11.91 8.19 0.83
C ASP A 122 -13.40 8.53 0.65
N ILE A 123 -14.29 7.53 0.65
CA ILE A 123 -15.72 7.70 0.37
C ILE A 123 -16.59 6.78 1.24
N ILE A 124 -17.78 7.23 1.61
CA ILE A 124 -18.90 6.38 2.02
C ILE A 124 -20.14 6.72 1.17
N VAL A 125 -20.77 5.70 0.59
CA VAL A 125 -22.01 5.82 -0.19
C VAL A 125 -23.15 5.04 0.47
N TRP A 126 -24.38 5.40 0.13
CA TRP A 126 -25.54 4.57 0.41
C TRP A 126 -25.45 3.25 -0.36
N ASP A 127 -25.81 2.15 0.29
CA ASP A 127 -26.01 0.88 -0.42
C ASP A 127 -27.17 1.06 -1.42
N HIS A 128 -27.04 0.49 -2.61
CA HIS A 128 -27.95 0.74 -3.72
C HIS A 128 -27.97 -0.42 -4.71
N ASP A 129 -29.13 -0.61 -5.33
CA ASP A 129 -29.30 -1.57 -6.42
C ASP A 129 -29.13 -0.85 -7.76
N ILE A 130 -28.51 -1.53 -8.73
CA ILE A 130 -28.35 -1.05 -10.10
C ILE A 130 -28.95 -2.04 -11.10
N ASP A 131 -29.39 -1.55 -12.25
CA ASP A 131 -29.69 -2.39 -13.41
C ASP A 131 -28.43 -2.76 -14.20
N ALA A 132 -28.59 -3.49 -15.31
CA ALA A 132 -27.48 -3.96 -16.14
C ALA A 132 -26.70 -2.82 -16.80
N GLU A 133 -27.33 -1.65 -16.96
CA GLU A 133 -26.75 -0.43 -17.52
C GLU A 133 -26.08 0.45 -16.45
N GLY A 134 -26.16 0.07 -15.17
CA GLY A 134 -25.58 0.81 -14.05
C GLY A 134 -26.46 1.94 -13.53
N LYS A 135 -27.73 2.01 -13.92
CA LYS A 135 -28.67 2.98 -13.37
C LYS A 135 -29.19 2.50 -12.02
N ILE A 136 -29.21 3.41 -11.05
CA ILE A 136 -29.75 3.15 -9.72
C ILE A 136 -31.25 2.84 -9.81
N THR A 137 -31.65 1.72 -9.21
CA THR A 137 -33.04 1.26 -9.14
C THR A 137 -33.61 1.35 -7.72
N ALA A 138 -32.76 1.25 -6.68
CA ALA A 138 -33.13 1.46 -5.29
C ALA A 138 -31.95 2.01 -4.47
N ILE A 139 -32.25 2.76 -3.40
CA ILE A 139 -31.26 3.23 -2.42
C ILE A 139 -31.70 2.76 -1.03
N HIS A 140 -30.84 2.03 -0.35
CA HIS A 140 -31.06 1.47 0.97
C HIS A 140 -30.55 2.47 2.03
N ARG A 141 -31.45 3.01 2.86
CA ARG A 141 -31.15 4.11 3.80
C ARG A 141 -30.76 3.64 5.20
N ASP A 142 -30.63 2.34 5.39
CA ASP A 142 -30.19 1.66 6.61
C ASP A 142 -28.80 1.03 6.47
N ARG A 143 -28.23 1.06 5.26
CA ARG A 143 -26.95 0.43 4.90
C ARG A 143 -26.09 1.36 4.07
N ALA A 144 -24.78 1.27 4.27
CA ALA A 144 -23.79 2.05 3.56
C ALA A 144 -22.58 1.20 3.19
N ILE A 145 -21.85 1.65 2.17
CA ILE A 145 -20.65 1.01 1.65
C ILE A 145 -19.49 1.98 1.80
N GLY A 146 -18.42 1.55 2.47
CA GLY A 146 -17.15 2.28 2.45
C GLY A 146 -16.42 2.03 1.13
N ILE A 147 -15.75 3.02 0.57
CA ILE A 147 -14.95 2.87 -0.64
C ILE A 147 -13.55 3.41 -0.39
N GLU A 148 -12.56 2.57 -0.65
CA GLU A 148 -11.14 2.93 -0.74
C GLU A 148 -10.77 3.01 -2.22
N MET A 149 -10.44 4.20 -2.71
CA MET A 149 -10.25 4.44 -4.13
C MET A 149 -8.76 4.45 -4.49
N LYS A 150 -8.36 3.65 -5.48
CA LYS A 150 -6.97 3.49 -5.90
C LYS A 150 -6.82 3.71 -7.40
N THR A 151 -6.00 4.69 -7.77
CA THR A 151 -5.57 4.83 -9.15
C THR A 151 -4.34 3.97 -9.43
N CYS A 152 -4.30 3.35 -10.59
CA CYS A 152 -3.20 2.49 -11.01
C CYS A 152 -2.88 2.71 -12.49
N ARG A 153 -1.71 2.22 -12.94
CA ARG A 153 -1.24 2.35 -14.33
C ARG A 153 -0.20 1.30 -14.68
N GLY A 154 -0.09 0.97 -15.95
CA GLY A 154 0.99 0.16 -16.51
C GLY A 154 0.85 -1.35 -16.33
N HIS A 155 1.80 -2.08 -16.92
CA HIS A 155 1.73 -3.54 -17.08
C HIS A 155 1.56 -4.32 -15.77
N PHE A 156 2.28 -3.94 -14.70
CA PHE A 156 2.20 -4.64 -13.42
C PHE A 156 0.83 -4.49 -12.77
N ALA A 157 0.21 -3.31 -12.82
CA ALA A 157 -1.14 -3.10 -12.32
C ALA A 157 -2.15 -3.94 -13.11
N LYS A 158 -2.08 -3.92 -14.44
CA LYS A 158 -2.94 -4.74 -15.30
C LYS A 158 -2.85 -6.24 -14.98
N LYS A 159 -1.63 -6.73 -14.75
CA LYS A 159 -1.42 -8.14 -14.42
C LYS A 159 -1.90 -8.50 -13.01
N GLU A 160 -1.51 -7.72 -12.01
CA GLU A 160 -1.79 -8.05 -10.60
C GLU A 160 -3.25 -7.75 -10.24
N ILE A 161 -3.75 -6.55 -10.54
CA ILE A 161 -5.06 -6.06 -10.09
C ILE A 161 -6.18 -6.53 -11.02
N PHE A 162 -5.95 -6.58 -12.33
CA PHE A 162 -6.97 -6.96 -13.31
C PHE A 162 -6.79 -8.40 -13.83
N GLY A 163 -5.76 -9.11 -13.38
CA GLY A 163 -5.52 -10.51 -13.75
C GLY A 163 -5.00 -10.73 -15.18
N ILE A 164 -4.73 -9.67 -15.95
CA ILE A 164 -4.35 -9.79 -17.37
C ILE A 164 -3.00 -10.50 -17.50
N GLY A 165 -3.03 -11.75 -17.97
CA GLY A 165 -1.84 -12.60 -18.09
C GLY A 165 -1.31 -13.12 -16.76
N ASN A 166 -2.09 -13.00 -15.68
CA ASN A 166 -1.82 -13.62 -14.39
C ASN A 166 -2.46 -14.99 -14.33
N LYS A 167 -1.64 -16.04 -14.35
CA LYS A 167 -2.13 -17.41 -14.33
C LYS A 167 -2.63 -17.82 -12.94
N MET A 168 -2.02 -17.29 -11.87
CA MET A 168 -2.39 -17.63 -10.50
C MET A 168 -3.67 -16.91 -10.08
N TYR A 169 -3.84 -15.65 -10.46
CA TYR A 169 -5.04 -14.86 -10.17
C TYR A 169 -5.61 -14.29 -11.46
N PRO A 170 -6.32 -15.09 -12.27
CA PRO A 170 -6.85 -14.66 -13.57
C PRO A 170 -7.95 -13.60 -13.45
N MET A 171 -8.65 -13.54 -12.32
CA MET A 171 -9.61 -12.48 -11.99
C MET A 171 -8.94 -11.23 -11.37
N GLY A 172 -7.62 -11.27 -11.19
CA GLY A 172 -6.87 -10.25 -10.47
C GLY A 172 -6.99 -10.38 -8.96
N LYS A 173 -6.19 -9.59 -8.24
CA LYS A 173 -6.26 -9.47 -6.79
C LYS A 173 -5.91 -8.05 -6.31
N PRO A 174 -6.49 -7.59 -5.19
CA PRO A 174 -6.09 -6.32 -4.59
C PRO A 174 -4.68 -6.42 -3.99
N LYS A 175 -4.00 -5.29 -3.87
CA LYS A 175 -2.74 -5.22 -3.11
C LYS A 175 -2.99 -5.40 -1.62
N MET A 176 -2.13 -6.17 -0.96
CA MET A 176 -2.23 -6.44 0.49
C MET A 176 -2.28 -5.16 1.33
N GLU A 177 -1.50 -4.13 0.97
CA GLU A 177 -1.52 -2.83 1.67
C GLU A 177 -2.90 -2.18 1.65
N HIS A 178 -3.63 -2.31 0.54
CA HIS A 178 -4.95 -1.72 0.38
C HIS A 178 -6.02 -2.54 1.11
N ILE A 179 -5.88 -3.88 1.14
CA ILE A 179 -6.72 -4.77 1.94
C ILE A 179 -6.60 -4.41 3.42
N MET A 180 -5.39 -4.30 3.94
CA MET A 180 -5.16 -3.93 5.35
C MET A 180 -5.69 -2.53 5.65
N GLN A 181 -5.51 -1.57 4.75
CA GLN A 181 -6.05 -0.22 4.92
C GLN A 181 -7.59 -0.24 5.05
N ALA A 182 -8.29 -0.96 4.16
CA ALA A 182 -9.75 -1.12 4.22
C ALA A 182 -10.21 -1.88 5.48
N ALA A 183 -9.49 -2.93 5.87
CA ALA A 183 -9.76 -3.67 7.11
C ALA A 183 -9.69 -2.77 8.35
N MET A 184 -8.68 -1.89 8.42
CA MET A 184 -8.57 -0.91 9.51
C MET A 184 -9.75 0.05 9.56
N TYR A 185 -10.26 0.49 8.41
CA TYR A 185 -11.46 1.34 8.39
C TYR A 185 -12.71 0.59 8.81
N LEU A 186 -12.83 -0.69 8.45
CA LEU A 186 -13.89 -1.55 8.95
C LEU A 186 -13.82 -1.71 10.47
N MET A 187 -12.64 -1.90 11.06
CA MET A 187 -12.51 -1.97 12.53
C MET A 187 -12.95 -0.67 13.24
N MET A 188 -12.80 0.49 12.59
CA MET A 188 -13.09 1.80 13.18
C MET A 188 -14.50 2.34 12.90
N ARG A 189 -15.29 1.63 12.08
CA ARG A 189 -16.51 2.18 11.48
C ARG A 189 -17.66 2.43 12.44
N GLU A 190 -17.63 1.87 13.65
CA GLU A 190 -18.75 1.92 14.61
C GLU A 190 -19.18 3.37 14.91
N LYS A 191 -18.22 4.30 14.98
CA LYS A 191 -18.49 5.73 15.17
C LYS A 191 -19.26 6.33 14.00
N HIS A 192 -18.96 5.90 12.78
CA HIS A 192 -19.63 6.35 11.56
C HIS A 192 -21.01 5.73 11.45
N GLU A 193 -21.14 4.43 11.73
CA GLU A 193 -22.43 3.73 11.79
C GLU A 193 -23.39 4.42 12.77
N LYS A 194 -22.93 4.74 13.99
CA LYS A 194 -23.71 5.52 14.98
C LYS A 194 -24.03 6.93 14.51
N HIS A 195 -23.08 7.62 13.88
CA HIS A 195 -23.26 9.01 13.44
C HIS A 195 -24.28 9.13 12.30
N TYR A 196 -24.21 8.22 11.33
CA TYR A 196 -25.06 8.23 10.15
C TYR A 196 -26.35 7.41 10.31
N GLY A 197 -26.45 6.57 11.35
CA GLY A 197 -27.61 5.70 11.59
C GLY A 197 -27.71 4.57 10.59
N VAL A 198 -26.57 3.99 10.20
CA VAL A 198 -26.45 2.95 9.15
C VAL A 198 -25.57 1.80 9.61
N THR A 199 -25.64 0.69 8.89
CA THR A 199 -24.68 -0.41 9.00
C THR A 199 -23.68 -0.33 7.84
N ILE A 200 -22.38 -0.51 8.11
CA ILE A 200 -21.34 -0.56 7.08
C ILE A 200 -20.72 -1.96 7.08
N ASP A 201 -21.29 -2.87 6.29
CA ASP A 201 -20.89 -4.28 6.35
C ASP A 201 -19.55 -4.57 5.67
N HIS A 202 -19.17 -3.73 4.70
CA HIS A 202 -18.00 -3.95 3.87
C HIS A 202 -17.39 -2.65 3.34
N TYR A 203 -16.13 -2.75 2.93
CA TYR A 203 -15.48 -1.74 2.11
C TYR A 203 -15.23 -2.32 0.71
N LEU A 204 -15.39 -1.49 -0.31
CA LEU A 204 -14.93 -1.78 -1.67
C LEU A 204 -13.58 -1.12 -1.90
N ILE A 205 -12.61 -1.88 -2.40
CA ILE A 205 -11.42 -1.29 -2.98
C ILE A 205 -11.71 -1.06 -4.47
N PHE A 206 -11.93 0.19 -4.85
CA PHE A 206 -12.20 0.59 -6.23
C PHE A 206 -10.89 0.92 -6.95
N TYR A 207 -10.49 0.09 -7.90
CA TYR A 207 -9.32 0.35 -8.74
C TYR A 207 -9.71 0.97 -10.07
N PHE A 208 -9.05 2.07 -10.42
CA PHE A 208 -9.19 2.73 -11.73
C PHE A 208 -7.84 2.82 -12.43
N ALA A 209 -7.74 2.22 -13.63
CA ALA A 209 -6.55 2.30 -14.48
C ALA A 209 -6.59 3.59 -15.30
N VAL A 210 -5.85 4.61 -14.86
CA VAL A 210 -5.91 5.95 -15.47
C VAL A 210 -5.35 6.01 -16.90
N ASP A 211 -4.61 4.98 -17.33
CA ASP A 211 -4.05 4.84 -18.66
C ASP A 211 -4.97 4.13 -19.66
N THR A 212 -5.97 3.37 -19.20
CA THR A 212 -6.93 2.65 -20.07
C THR A 212 -8.39 3.00 -19.84
N GLY A 213 -8.74 3.58 -18.69
CA GLY A 213 -10.13 3.78 -18.26
C GLY A 213 -10.82 2.51 -17.77
N GLU A 214 -10.10 1.40 -17.65
CA GLU A 214 -10.62 0.15 -17.07
C GLU A 214 -10.74 0.29 -15.54
N TYR A 215 -11.75 -0.34 -14.95
CA TYR A 215 -11.92 -0.40 -13.51
C TYR A 215 -12.27 -1.81 -13.03
N THR A 216 -11.94 -2.10 -11.77
CA THR A 216 -12.33 -3.34 -11.08
C THR A 216 -12.50 -3.05 -9.59
N GLN A 217 -13.20 -3.94 -8.89
CA GLN A 217 -13.55 -3.76 -7.48
C GLN A 217 -13.39 -5.07 -6.72
N PHE A 218 -13.00 -4.96 -5.46
CA PHE A 218 -12.93 -6.08 -4.53
C PHE A 218 -13.65 -5.71 -3.24
N LYS A 219 -14.47 -6.63 -2.74
CA LYS A 219 -15.22 -6.48 -1.50
C LYS A 219 -14.38 -7.02 -0.35
N ILE A 220 -14.24 -6.21 0.69
CA ILE A 220 -13.49 -6.51 1.91
C ILE A 220 -14.47 -6.56 3.07
N THR A 221 -14.46 -7.66 3.81
CA THR A 221 -15.27 -7.88 5.02
C THR A 221 -14.41 -8.44 6.15
N LEU A 222 -14.94 -8.42 7.37
CA LEU A 222 -14.32 -9.03 8.55
C LEU A 222 -15.19 -10.19 9.03
N SER A 223 -14.58 -11.34 9.35
CA SER A 223 -15.30 -12.58 9.65
C SER A 223 -16.23 -12.49 10.87
N ASN A 224 -15.91 -11.65 11.85
CA ASN A 224 -16.69 -11.47 13.08
C ASN A 224 -17.40 -10.11 13.13
N GLY A 225 -17.65 -9.50 11.96
CA GLY A 225 -18.24 -8.17 11.87
C GLY A 225 -17.22 -7.05 12.11
N TYR A 226 -16.67 -6.90 13.32
CA TYR A 226 -15.74 -5.80 13.66
C TYR A 226 -14.26 -6.21 13.71
N ASP A 227 -13.98 -7.50 13.78
CA ASP A 227 -12.64 -8.07 13.81
C ASP A 227 -12.59 -9.46 13.14
N GLY A 228 -11.44 -10.12 13.23
CA GLY A 228 -11.25 -11.50 12.79
C GLY A 228 -10.45 -11.60 11.49
N GLU A 229 -10.79 -12.60 10.67
CA GLU A 229 -10.16 -12.80 9.37
C GLU A 229 -10.61 -11.72 8.38
N VAL A 230 -9.66 -11.20 7.60
CA VAL A 230 -9.95 -10.26 6.53
C VAL A 230 -10.30 -11.05 5.28
N ILE A 231 -11.58 -11.02 4.91
CA ILE A 231 -12.13 -11.74 3.77
C ILE A 231 -12.10 -10.84 2.54
N VAL A 232 -11.69 -11.40 1.41
CA VAL A 232 -11.55 -10.69 0.13
C VAL A 232 -12.32 -11.43 -0.95
N GLU A 233 -13.34 -10.77 -1.49
CA GLU A 233 -14.23 -11.32 -2.49
C GLU A 233 -14.26 -10.47 -3.75
N THR A 234 -14.53 -11.09 -4.89
CA THR A 234 -15.02 -10.40 -6.09
C THR A 234 -16.47 -9.94 -5.87
N MET A 235 -16.96 -9.04 -6.73
CA MET A 235 -18.32 -8.52 -6.61
C MET A 235 -19.42 -9.58 -6.80
N ASP A 236 -19.12 -10.70 -7.46
CA ASP A 236 -20.02 -11.86 -7.57
C ASP A 236 -19.90 -12.85 -6.38
N GLY A 237 -19.20 -12.45 -5.31
CA GLY A 237 -19.12 -13.22 -4.06
C GLY A 237 -18.16 -14.40 -4.09
N LYS A 238 -17.22 -14.44 -5.05
CA LYS A 238 -16.19 -15.50 -5.08
C LYS A 238 -14.97 -15.05 -4.28
N PRO A 239 -14.37 -15.94 -3.47
CA PRO A 239 -13.13 -15.62 -2.78
C PRO A 239 -11.99 -15.42 -3.77
N VAL A 240 -11.08 -14.49 -3.47
CA VAL A 240 -9.89 -14.25 -4.30
C VAL A 240 -8.80 -15.27 -3.97
N GLU A 241 -8.74 -16.36 -4.72
CA GLU A 241 -7.86 -17.50 -4.46
C GLU A 241 -7.02 -17.89 -5.70
N PRO A 242 -5.88 -18.61 -5.51
CA PRO A 242 -5.12 -19.15 -6.62
C PRO A 242 -5.93 -20.10 -7.50
N ASP A 243 -5.86 -19.89 -8.82
CA ASP A 243 -6.55 -20.72 -9.81
C ASP A 243 -6.08 -22.18 -9.78
N VAL A 244 -7.05 -23.11 -9.75
CA VAL A 244 -6.79 -24.55 -9.67
C VAL A 244 -6.04 -25.08 -10.89
N ALA A 245 -6.30 -24.55 -12.09
CA ALA A 245 -5.59 -24.98 -13.29
C ALA A 245 -4.12 -24.54 -13.26
N TYR A 246 -3.82 -23.38 -12.66
CA TYR A 246 -2.43 -22.98 -12.42
C TYR A 246 -1.70 -23.94 -11.47
N GLN A 247 -2.37 -24.46 -10.42
CA GLN A 247 -1.77 -25.45 -9.52
C GLN A 247 -1.32 -26.71 -10.27
N LEU A 248 -2.16 -27.20 -11.18
CA LEU A 248 -1.86 -28.37 -12.03
C LEU A 248 -0.67 -28.10 -12.96
N ILE A 249 -0.60 -26.91 -13.56
CA ILE A 249 0.50 -26.53 -14.47
C ILE A 249 1.81 -26.30 -13.71
N ALA A 250 1.75 -25.67 -12.54
CA ALA A 250 2.91 -25.37 -11.72
C ALA A 250 3.48 -26.62 -11.03
N GLY A 251 2.71 -27.72 -10.98
CA GLY A 251 3.07 -28.93 -10.23
C GLY A 251 3.21 -28.67 -8.73
N LYS A 252 2.49 -27.68 -8.21
CA LYS A 252 2.56 -27.22 -6.82
C LYS A 252 1.15 -27.05 -6.28
N THR A 253 0.91 -27.55 -5.07
CA THR A 253 -0.31 -27.22 -4.31
C THR A 253 -0.19 -25.79 -3.82
N LEU A 254 -1.16 -24.94 -4.20
CA LEU A 254 -1.24 -23.56 -3.74
C LEU A 254 -2.49 -23.39 -2.88
N ASN A 255 -2.35 -22.71 -1.76
CA ASN A 255 -3.47 -22.37 -0.89
C ASN A 255 -3.80 -20.89 -1.05
N ALA A 256 -5.02 -20.50 -0.70
CA ALA A 256 -5.28 -19.09 -0.40
C ALA A 256 -4.30 -18.61 0.68
N TRP A 257 -3.90 -17.34 0.62
CA TRP A 257 -3.13 -16.78 1.72
C TRP A 257 -3.95 -16.87 3.01
N SER A 258 -3.27 -17.01 4.14
CA SER A 258 -3.91 -17.06 5.44
C SER A 258 -3.17 -16.19 6.46
N ASP A 259 -3.70 -16.12 7.67
CA ASP A 259 -3.18 -15.27 8.77
C ASP A 259 -3.26 -13.76 8.50
N LEU A 260 -4.01 -13.34 7.47
CA LEU A 260 -4.40 -11.94 7.32
C LEU A 260 -5.60 -11.65 8.23
N THR A 261 -5.30 -11.40 9.50
CA THR A 261 -6.31 -11.11 10.53
C THR A 261 -6.11 -9.72 11.11
N THR A 262 -7.17 -9.15 11.68
CA THR A 262 -7.07 -7.89 12.42
C THR A 262 -6.08 -8.00 13.56
N ASP A 263 -6.05 -9.10 14.30
CA ASP A 263 -5.13 -9.31 15.42
C ASP A 263 -3.67 -9.29 14.98
N ASN A 264 -3.34 -9.90 13.83
CA ASN A 264 -1.98 -9.89 13.31
C ASN A 264 -1.56 -8.51 12.80
N ILE A 265 -2.49 -7.73 12.26
CA ILE A 265 -2.26 -6.31 11.92
C ILE A 265 -2.02 -5.49 13.19
N MET A 266 -2.82 -5.71 14.23
CA MET A 266 -2.72 -4.97 15.50
C MET A 266 -1.45 -5.34 16.27
N ALA A 267 -1.06 -6.61 16.28
CA ALA A 267 0.20 -7.07 16.87
C ALA A 267 1.41 -6.34 16.26
N ARG A 268 1.38 -6.06 14.95
CA ARG A 268 2.42 -5.26 14.28
C ARG A 268 2.40 -3.81 14.76
N TYR A 269 1.24 -3.16 14.86
CA TYR A 269 1.20 -1.80 15.43
C TYR A 269 1.71 -1.73 16.86
N GLU A 270 1.36 -2.70 17.71
CA GLU A 270 1.83 -2.78 19.08
C GLU A 270 3.34 -3.03 19.17
N GLU A 271 3.89 -3.86 18.29
CA GLU A 271 5.32 -4.07 18.17
C GLU A 271 6.04 -2.76 17.78
N LEU A 272 5.50 -1.99 16.83
CA LEU A 272 6.03 -0.68 16.48
C LEU A 272 5.94 0.29 17.67
N LEU A 273 4.82 0.34 18.39
CA LEU A 273 4.66 1.18 19.59
C LEU A 273 5.73 0.88 20.66
N LYS A 274 6.08 -0.41 20.85
CA LYS A 274 7.16 -0.81 21.75
C LYS A 274 8.51 -0.27 21.25
N LYS A 275 8.80 -0.46 19.96
CA LYS A 275 10.05 -0.02 19.30
C LYS A 275 10.22 1.51 19.26
N LEU A 276 9.13 2.27 19.29
CA LEU A 276 9.19 3.74 19.35
C LEU A 276 9.78 4.27 20.67
N LYS A 277 9.83 3.43 21.72
CA LYS A 277 10.46 3.79 23.00
C LYS A 277 11.98 3.63 22.96
N ASP A 278 12.51 2.90 21.99
CA ASP A 278 13.94 2.67 21.85
C ASP A 278 14.61 3.86 21.19
N ALA A 279 15.85 4.15 21.59
CA ALA A 279 16.64 5.23 21.00
C ALA A 279 17.08 4.93 19.55
N ASN A 280 17.17 3.64 19.21
CA ASN A 280 17.62 3.18 17.90
C ASN A 280 16.42 2.69 17.06
N PRO A 281 16.45 2.94 15.75
CA PRO A 281 15.45 2.38 14.84
C PRO A 281 15.49 0.85 14.83
N PRO A 282 14.35 0.17 14.67
CA PRO A 282 14.28 -1.29 14.65
C PRO A 282 14.93 -1.88 13.39
N ASP A 283 15.21 -3.19 13.41
CA ASP A 283 15.80 -3.89 12.29
C ASP A 283 15.03 -3.72 10.97
N ARG A 284 15.75 -3.95 9.87
CA ARG A 284 15.21 -3.76 8.52
C ARG A 284 14.23 -4.91 8.21
N ASP A 285 12.97 -4.55 7.98
CA ASP A 285 11.93 -5.49 7.55
C ASP A 285 12.11 -5.97 6.10
N TYR A 286 12.83 -5.19 5.28
CA TYR A 286 12.97 -5.40 3.83
C TYR A 286 14.40 -5.17 3.37
N GLN A 287 14.80 -5.85 2.30
CA GLN A 287 16.14 -5.81 1.75
C GLN A 287 16.23 -4.86 0.55
N LEU A 288 17.20 -3.93 0.55
CA LEU A 288 17.47 -3.08 -0.63
C LEU A 288 18.04 -3.89 -1.79
N ARG A 289 18.83 -4.91 -1.47
CA ARG A 289 19.37 -5.90 -2.39
C ARG A 289 19.26 -7.27 -1.73
N TYR A 290 18.72 -8.24 -2.44
CA TYR A 290 18.54 -9.58 -1.91
C TYR A 290 19.88 -10.30 -1.70
N ASP A 291 19.98 -11.00 -0.57
CA ASP A 291 21.00 -12.02 -0.34
C ASP A 291 20.78 -13.27 -1.22
N GLU A 292 21.79 -14.15 -1.32
CA GLU A 292 21.72 -15.34 -2.17
C GLU A 292 20.58 -16.29 -1.79
N ALA A 293 20.32 -16.45 -0.48
CA ALA A 293 19.28 -17.34 0.02
C ALA A 293 17.88 -16.87 -0.40
N THR A 294 17.65 -15.55 -0.31
CA THR A 294 16.43 -14.88 -0.70
C THR A 294 16.23 -14.93 -2.21
N VAL A 295 17.29 -14.68 -3.00
CA VAL A 295 17.23 -14.84 -4.46
C VAL A 295 16.87 -16.26 -4.85
N LYS A 296 17.50 -17.27 -4.24
CA LYS A 296 17.20 -18.68 -4.50
C LYS A 296 15.73 -18.99 -4.21
N LYS A 297 15.24 -18.60 -3.04
CA LYS A 297 13.83 -18.78 -2.65
C LYS A 297 12.86 -18.10 -3.62
N LEU A 298 13.16 -16.88 -4.06
CA LEU A 298 12.32 -16.15 -5.01
C LEU A 298 12.35 -16.74 -6.42
N MET A 299 13.50 -17.23 -6.88
CA MET A 299 13.61 -17.91 -8.17
C MET A 299 12.82 -19.22 -8.19
N ASP A 300 12.89 -20.00 -7.11
CA ASP A 300 12.15 -21.27 -6.98
C ASP A 300 10.62 -21.06 -7.01
N LYS A 301 10.15 -19.85 -6.70
CA LYS A 301 8.72 -19.47 -6.65
C LYS A 301 8.26 -18.58 -7.80
N ASP A 302 9.08 -18.35 -8.82
CA ASP A 302 8.80 -17.37 -9.88
C ASP A 302 8.54 -15.93 -9.34
N GLY A 303 9.00 -15.64 -8.11
CA GLY A 303 8.89 -14.34 -7.43
C GLY A 303 9.94 -13.32 -7.89
N LEU A 304 10.96 -13.76 -8.62
CA LEU A 304 11.97 -12.91 -9.26
C LEU A 304 12.01 -13.20 -10.76
N SER A 305 11.89 -12.17 -11.60
CA SER A 305 11.96 -12.36 -13.05
C SER A 305 13.39 -12.68 -13.50
N LYS A 306 13.53 -13.46 -14.59
CA LYS A 306 14.84 -13.76 -15.20
C LYS A 306 15.67 -12.50 -15.47
N THR A 307 15.01 -11.42 -15.90
CA THR A 307 15.66 -10.11 -16.13
C THR A 307 16.23 -9.53 -14.85
N LYS A 308 15.46 -9.49 -13.75
CA LYS A 308 15.94 -8.99 -12.46
C LYS A 308 17.03 -9.89 -11.88
N TYR A 309 16.91 -11.21 -12.02
CA TYR A 309 17.95 -12.14 -11.60
C TYR A 309 19.26 -11.92 -12.36
N ASN A 310 19.20 -11.79 -13.69
CA ASN A 310 20.38 -11.47 -14.51
C ASN A 310 21.01 -10.13 -14.13
N GLN A 311 20.20 -9.14 -13.78
CA GLN A 311 20.68 -7.85 -13.28
C GLN A 311 21.39 -7.99 -11.92
N TRP A 312 20.78 -8.74 -10.99
CA TRP A 312 21.38 -9.03 -9.69
C TRP A 312 22.74 -9.75 -9.84
N LEU A 313 22.81 -10.75 -10.71
CA LEU A 313 24.01 -11.55 -10.96
C LEU A 313 25.15 -10.73 -11.59
N LYS A 314 24.84 -9.91 -12.61
CA LYS A 314 25.85 -9.19 -13.40
C LYS A 314 26.29 -7.87 -12.78
N ASN A 315 25.45 -7.28 -11.94
CA ASN A 315 25.72 -5.98 -11.34
C ASN A 315 25.56 -6.07 -9.81
N PRO A 316 26.67 -6.24 -9.08
CA PRO A 316 26.69 -6.21 -7.61
C PRO A 316 26.08 -4.92 -7.03
N MET A 317 26.19 -3.80 -7.76
CA MET A 317 25.67 -2.49 -7.37
C MET A 317 24.18 -2.30 -7.62
N ALA A 318 23.53 -3.23 -8.31
CA ALA A 318 22.11 -3.09 -8.59
C ALA A 318 21.28 -3.35 -7.32
N GLU A 319 20.36 -2.43 -7.02
CA GLU A 319 19.40 -2.54 -5.92
C GLU A 319 18.24 -3.47 -6.30
N VAL A 320 18.56 -4.73 -6.58
CA VAL A 320 17.58 -5.78 -6.85
C VAL A 320 17.11 -6.34 -5.50
N GLY A 321 16.16 -5.66 -4.90
CA GLY A 321 15.54 -6.03 -3.62
C GLY A 321 14.03 -5.75 -3.58
N ASP A 322 13.54 -5.59 -2.36
CA ASP A 322 12.16 -5.27 -2.05
C ASP A 322 11.80 -3.86 -2.53
N TRP A 323 10.65 -3.73 -3.17
CA TRP A 323 10.18 -2.46 -3.70
C TRP A 323 9.92 -1.44 -2.58
N GLN A 324 9.61 -1.91 -1.37
CA GLN A 324 9.45 -1.09 -0.18
C GLN A 324 10.71 -0.28 0.11
N CYS A 325 11.90 -0.83 -0.13
CA CYS A 325 13.16 -0.10 -0.01
C CYS A 325 13.40 0.86 -1.18
N SER A 326 13.03 0.48 -2.41
CA SER A 326 13.21 1.33 -3.60
C SER A 326 12.45 2.65 -3.54
N TYR A 327 11.28 2.67 -2.89
CA TYR A 327 10.42 3.84 -2.75
C TYR A 327 10.33 4.38 -1.32
N CYS A 328 11.28 4.01 -0.45
CA CYS A 328 11.31 4.48 0.93
C CYS A 328 11.86 5.91 1.03
N ASP A 329 11.11 6.81 1.65
CA ASP A 329 11.52 8.20 1.91
C ASP A 329 12.75 8.31 2.83
N PHE A 330 13.07 7.25 3.59
CA PHE A 330 14.18 7.17 4.54
C PHE A 330 15.30 6.24 4.07
N LYS A 331 15.32 5.90 2.77
CA LYS A 331 16.26 4.93 2.23
C LYS A 331 17.71 5.27 2.57
N SER A 332 18.15 6.52 2.41
CA SER A 332 19.54 6.90 2.69
C SER A 332 19.88 6.94 4.19
N HIS A 333 18.90 7.09 5.09
CA HIS A 333 19.15 6.83 6.53
C HIS A 333 19.31 5.35 6.82
N CYS A 334 18.53 4.51 6.13
CA CYS A 334 18.54 3.07 6.31
C CYS A 334 19.75 2.40 5.62
N TYR A 335 20.22 2.97 4.51
CA TYR A 335 21.28 2.48 3.65
C TYR A 335 22.22 3.63 3.23
N PRO A 336 23.02 4.18 4.15
CA PRO A 336 23.87 5.36 3.90
C PRO A 336 24.87 5.15 2.77
N VAL A 337 25.35 3.92 2.56
CA VAL A 337 26.23 3.54 1.46
C VAL A 337 25.56 2.51 0.54
N SER A 338 24.26 2.70 0.29
CA SER A 338 23.45 1.87 -0.62
C SER A 338 23.63 0.37 -0.32
N VAL A 339 23.86 -0.46 -1.34
CA VAL A 339 23.95 -1.93 -1.24
C VAL A 339 25.09 -2.42 -0.34
N PHE A 340 26.12 -1.61 -0.09
CA PHE A 340 27.25 -1.96 0.77
C PHE A 340 27.02 -1.65 2.26
N THR A 341 25.85 -1.14 2.63
CA THR A 341 25.58 -0.77 4.02
C THR A 341 25.77 -1.96 4.95
N LEU A 342 25.30 -3.14 4.56
CA LEU A 342 25.44 -4.35 5.38
C LEU A 342 26.90 -4.79 5.45
N ASP A 343 27.64 -4.75 4.34
CA ASP A 343 29.07 -5.09 4.33
C ASP A 343 29.89 -4.17 5.25
N VAL A 344 29.52 -2.89 5.36
CA VAL A 344 30.14 -1.96 6.31
C VAL A 344 29.73 -2.26 7.76
N GLU A 345 28.44 -2.53 8.00
CA GLU A 345 27.94 -2.90 9.34
C GLU A 345 28.56 -4.21 9.85
N ASP A 346 28.82 -5.16 8.96
CA ASP A 346 29.42 -6.47 9.25
C ASP A 346 30.96 -6.43 9.27
N GLY A 347 31.57 -5.27 8.97
CA GLY A 347 33.02 -5.07 8.97
C GLY A 347 33.76 -5.74 7.81
N VAL A 348 33.03 -6.15 6.76
CA VAL A 348 33.59 -6.67 5.51
C VAL A 348 34.26 -5.55 4.70
N LEU A 349 33.67 -4.35 4.73
CA LEU A 349 34.22 -3.13 4.11
C LEU A 349 34.33 -2.01 5.14
N THR A 350 35.33 -1.15 4.96
CA THR A 350 35.35 0.17 5.60
C THR A 350 34.42 1.13 4.85
N LEU A 351 34.02 2.22 5.51
CA LEU A 351 33.21 3.27 4.88
C LEU A 351 33.89 3.84 3.62
N ASP A 352 35.20 4.08 3.69
CA ASP A 352 35.97 4.64 2.57
C ASP A 352 36.08 3.67 1.39
N GLU A 353 36.14 2.36 1.65
CA GLU A 353 36.09 1.33 0.61
C GLU A 353 34.71 1.30 -0.06
N ALA A 354 33.63 1.28 0.72
CA ALA A 354 32.26 1.30 0.18
C ALA A 354 31.98 2.56 -0.66
N MET A 355 32.44 3.73 -0.22
CA MET A 355 32.28 5.00 -0.95
C MET A 355 33.04 4.99 -2.29
N ARG A 356 34.25 4.40 -2.31
CA ARG A 356 35.05 4.26 -3.51
C ARG A 356 34.42 3.31 -4.52
N GLU A 357 33.88 2.19 -4.07
CA GLU A 357 33.14 1.23 -4.91
C GLU A 357 31.87 1.87 -5.52
N LEU A 358 31.26 2.83 -4.80
CA LEU A 358 30.15 3.64 -5.32
C LEU A 358 30.59 4.74 -6.30
N GLY A 359 31.89 4.88 -6.56
CA GLY A 359 32.43 5.89 -7.47
C GLY A 359 32.49 7.31 -6.87
N TYR A 360 32.39 7.43 -5.54
CA TYR A 360 32.71 8.69 -4.86
C TYR A 360 34.21 8.72 -4.58
N GLU A 361 34.97 9.43 -5.41
CA GLU A 361 36.35 9.79 -5.10
C GLU A 361 36.36 10.92 -4.06
N ASN A 362 37.27 10.85 -3.09
CA ASN A 362 37.49 11.90 -2.09
C ASN A 362 37.90 13.24 -2.70
#